data_AF-A0A849HUF2-F1
#
_entry.id   AF-A0A849HUF2-F1
#
_cell.length_a   1.000
_cell.length_b   1.000
_cell.length_c   1.000
_cell.angle_alpha   90.00
_cell.angle_beta   90.00
_cell.angle_gamma   90.00
#
_symmetry.space_group_name_H-M   'P 1'
#
loop_
_entity.id
_entity.type
_entity.pdbx_description
1 polymer ?
#
loop_
_entity_poly.entity_id
_entity_poly.type
_entity_poly.pdbx_seq_one_letter_code
_entity_poly.pdbx_strand_id
1 'polypeptide(L)'
;MGKTVLVGAASLLIWSIILSHPAQAQWASKVIGPDVFGNTTVIATVSSGTGNALVIQCDQNNTLDLAFISPATPSDIDELSKTDVTIPAQLLIKVDQGHVVTFNAQLQQWNNNYVGVVASGRTTDIVAIVNAIGKATSQISVGTEIMGNQTSDTFGTDGSTDAMNTATTSCKLGAITASPSTDNSSP
;
A
#
# COMPACT_ATOMS: atom_id res chain seq x y z
N MET A 1 -67.53 44.70 17.28
CA MET A 1 -67.01 44.24 15.99
C MET A 1 -65.54 43.88 16.18
N GLY A 2 -65.24 42.61 16.42
CA GLY A 2 -63.86 42.11 16.61
C GLY A 2 -63.61 40.95 15.66
N LYS A 3 -62.76 41.16 14.66
CA LYS A 3 -62.19 40.11 13.80
C LYS A 3 -60.86 39.65 14.41
N THR A 4 -60.54 38.37 14.23
CA THR A 4 -59.22 37.73 13.96
C THR A 4 -59.06 36.43 14.77
N VAL A 5 -58.42 35.35 14.31
CA VAL A 5 -57.84 34.91 13.02
C VAL A 5 -57.66 33.39 13.15
N LEU A 6 -57.92 32.62 12.08
CA LEU A 6 -57.57 31.19 12.00
C LEU A 6 -56.06 31.03 11.82
N VAL A 7 -55.42 30.21 12.65
CA VAL A 7 -54.02 29.78 12.48
C VAL A 7 -54.03 28.47 11.68
N GLY A 8 -53.54 28.53 10.44
CA GLY A 8 -53.28 27.36 9.60
C GLY A 8 -51.89 26.79 9.90
N ALA A 9 -51.83 25.52 10.27
CA ALA A 9 -50.58 24.78 10.44
C ALA A 9 -50.00 24.39 9.07
N ALA A 10 -48.82 24.93 8.74
CA ALA A 10 -48.06 24.54 7.56
C ALA A 10 -47.08 23.41 7.93
N SER A 11 -47.35 22.19 7.44
CA SER A 11 -46.42 21.06 7.52
C SER A 11 -45.21 21.30 6.61
N LEU A 12 -44.04 21.49 7.22
CA LEU A 12 -42.74 21.56 6.54
C LEU A 12 -42.23 20.14 6.24
N LEU A 13 -42.25 19.74 4.97
CA LEU A 13 -41.54 18.58 4.46
C LEU A 13 -40.03 18.88 4.42
N ILE A 14 -39.28 18.28 5.34
CA ILE A 14 -37.81 18.37 5.38
C ILE A 14 -37.24 17.43 4.32
N TRP A 15 -36.75 18.00 3.22
CA TRP A 15 -36.06 17.28 2.16
C TRP A 15 -34.62 17.01 2.60
N SER A 16 -34.33 15.79 3.07
CA SER A 16 -32.98 15.36 3.41
C SER A 16 -32.17 15.19 2.12
N ILE A 17 -31.40 16.22 1.74
CA ILE A 17 -30.39 16.12 0.68
C ILE A 17 -29.28 15.22 1.23
N ILE A 18 -29.27 13.96 0.79
CA ILE A 18 -28.15 13.05 1.02
C ILE A 18 -27.00 13.57 0.15
N LEU A 19 -26.10 14.33 0.76
CA LEU A 19 -24.82 14.69 0.15
C LEU A 19 -23.98 13.42 0.09
N SER A 20 -24.00 12.75 -1.05
CA SER A 20 -23.05 11.68 -1.39
C SER A 20 -21.65 12.30 -1.38
N HIS A 21 -20.90 12.08 -0.31
CA HIS A 21 -19.49 12.44 -0.27
C HIS A 21 -18.77 11.50 -1.24
N PRO A 22 -17.95 12.00 -2.18
CA PRO A 22 -17.09 11.11 -2.95
C PRO A 22 -16.20 10.37 -1.95
N ALA A 23 -16.27 9.04 -1.95
CA ALA A 23 -15.31 8.21 -1.23
C ALA A 23 -13.92 8.59 -1.75
N GLN A 24 -13.11 9.22 -0.91
CA GLN A 24 -11.75 9.59 -1.31
C GLN A 24 -10.92 8.33 -1.33
N ALA A 25 -10.37 7.99 -2.50
CA ALA A 25 -9.44 6.88 -2.65
C ALA A 25 -8.24 7.10 -1.70
N GLN A 26 -8.00 6.13 -0.82
CA GLN A 26 -6.86 6.15 0.11
C GLN A 26 -5.57 5.70 -0.59
N TRP A 27 -5.71 4.76 -1.53
CA TRP A 27 -4.65 4.36 -2.42
C TRP A 27 -4.46 5.37 -3.54
N ALA A 28 -3.21 5.72 -3.81
CA ALA A 28 -2.81 6.53 -4.94
C ALA A 28 -1.77 5.78 -5.77
N SER A 29 -1.80 5.97 -7.08
CA SER A 29 -0.74 5.48 -7.97
C SER A 29 -0.28 6.56 -8.93
N LYS A 30 1.00 6.52 -9.28
CA LYS A 30 1.62 7.46 -10.22
C LYS A 30 2.67 6.75 -11.06
N VAL A 31 2.67 7.05 -12.35
CA VAL A 31 3.76 6.75 -13.29
C VAL A 31 4.56 8.03 -13.47
N ILE A 32 5.85 8.00 -13.16
CA ILE A 32 6.79 9.11 -13.26
C ILE A 32 7.74 8.81 -14.41
N GLY A 33 7.75 9.67 -15.43
CA GLY A 33 8.61 9.54 -16.61
C GLY A 33 7.84 9.36 -17.92
N PRO A 34 8.54 9.03 -19.02
CA PRO A 34 9.99 8.89 -19.10
C PRO A 34 10.72 10.20 -18.83
N ASP A 35 11.84 10.18 -18.11
CA ASP A 35 12.75 11.32 -18.03
C ASP A 35 13.54 11.50 -19.34
N VAL A 36 14.47 12.46 -19.38
CA VAL A 36 15.32 12.71 -20.56
C VAL A 36 16.23 11.53 -20.95
N PHE A 37 16.36 10.54 -20.06
CA PHE A 37 17.13 9.31 -20.26
C PHE A 37 16.22 8.09 -20.53
N GLY A 38 14.90 8.28 -20.57
CA GLY A 38 13.93 7.20 -20.78
C GLY A 38 13.52 6.44 -19.52
N ASN A 39 13.95 6.88 -18.34
CA ASN A 39 13.69 6.21 -17.07
C ASN A 39 12.25 6.42 -16.61
N THR A 40 11.62 5.36 -16.09
CA THR A 40 10.25 5.40 -15.58
C THR A 40 10.18 4.73 -14.21
N THR A 41 9.54 5.40 -13.27
CA THR A 41 9.22 4.85 -11.94
C THR A 41 7.71 4.78 -11.78
N VAL A 42 7.21 3.64 -11.32
CA VAL A 42 5.79 3.46 -10.97
C VAL A 42 5.72 3.32 -9.46
N ILE A 43 4.81 4.06 -8.84
CA ILE A 43 4.57 4.01 -7.40
C ILE A 43 3.08 3.82 -7.18
N ALA A 44 2.71 2.85 -6.36
CA ALA A 44 1.38 2.73 -5.77
C ALA A 44 1.53 2.73 -4.25
N THR A 45 0.78 3.58 -3.55
CA THR A 45 0.97 3.82 -2.12
C THR A 45 -0.33 4.07 -1.40
N VAL A 46 -0.38 3.68 -0.14
CA VAL A 46 -1.41 4.04 0.83
C VAL A 46 -0.72 4.45 2.12
N SER A 47 -1.26 5.46 2.80
CA SER A 47 -0.75 5.93 4.09
C SER A 47 -1.75 5.67 5.19
N SER A 48 -1.26 5.43 6.40
CA SER A 48 -2.06 5.35 7.62
C SER A 48 -2.05 6.70 8.35
N GLY A 49 -2.94 6.84 9.33
CA GLY A 49 -3.00 8.05 10.16
C GLY A 49 -1.77 8.29 11.05
N THR A 50 -0.87 7.31 11.17
CA THR A 50 0.36 7.40 11.97
C THR A 50 1.56 7.91 11.16
N GLY A 51 1.37 8.15 9.85
CA GLY A 51 2.43 8.55 8.93
C GLY A 51 3.20 7.38 8.33
N ASN A 52 2.85 6.13 8.65
CA ASN A 52 3.37 4.97 7.94
C ASN A 52 2.73 4.86 6.55
N ALA A 53 3.39 4.17 5.64
CA ALA A 53 2.84 3.85 4.32
C ALA A 53 3.23 2.46 3.84
N LEU A 54 2.36 1.85 3.05
CA LEU A 54 2.66 0.67 2.26
C LEU A 54 2.88 1.12 0.81
N VAL A 55 4.03 0.76 0.25
CA VAL A 55 4.46 1.19 -1.08
C VAL A 55 4.77 -0.03 -1.94
N ILE A 56 4.23 -0.03 -3.15
CA ILE A 56 4.64 -0.89 -4.25
C ILE A 56 5.34 0.00 -5.26
N GLN A 57 6.60 -0.26 -5.57
CA GLN A 57 7.39 0.51 -6.51
C GLN A 57 8.09 -0.38 -7.53
N CYS A 58 8.17 0.04 -8.78
CA CYS A 58 9.09 -0.53 -9.75
C CYS A 58 9.78 0.57 -10.55
N ASP A 59 10.99 0.29 -11.02
CA ASP A 59 11.81 1.25 -11.80
C ASP A 59 12.35 0.64 -13.10
N GLN A 60 13.15 1.42 -13.84
CA GLN A 60 13.79 0.95 -15.09
C GLN A 60 14.81 -0.17 -14.90
N ASN A 61 15.33 -0.38 -13.68
CA ASN A 61 16.27 -1.45 -13.38
C ASN A 61 15.54 -2.79 -13.18
N ASN A 62 14.24 -2.83 -13.46
CA ASN A 62 13.39 -3.99 -13.32
C ASN A 62 13.31 -4.49 -11.86
N THR A 63 13.50 -3.58 -10.90
CA THR A 63 13.23 -3.85 -9.49
C THR A 63 11.72 -3.80 -9.25
N LEU A 64 11.26 -4.58 -8.27
CA LEU A 64 9.90 -4.51 -7.75
C LEU A 64 10.02 -4.56 -6.24
N ASP A 65 9.69 -3.46 -5.61
CA ASP A 65 9.80 -3.28 -4.16
C ASP A 65 8.42 -3.25 -3.55
N LEU A 66 8.26 -4.03 -2.49
CA LEU A 66 7.14 -4.00 -1.58
C LEU A 66 7.66 -3.54 -0.22
N ALA A 67 7.27 -2.34 0.18
CA ALA A 67 7.87 -1.66 1.32
C ALA A 67 6.84 -1.19 2.32
N PHE A 68 7.08 -1.47 3.59
CA PHE A 68 6.44 -0.74 4.69
C PHE A 68 7.39 0.35 5.16
N ILE A 69 7.00 1.60 4.97
CA ILE A 69 7.82 2.76 5.32
C ILE A 69 7.26 3.46 6.54
N SER A 70 8.16 3.93 7.40
CA SER A 70 7.83 4.64 8.64
C SER A 70 8.63 5.94 8.72
N PRO A 71 8.07 7.01 9.33
CA PRO A 71 8.80 8.23 9.57
C PRO A 71 10.10 7.95 10.33
N ALA A 72 11.17 8.61 9.93
CA ALA A 72 12.49 8.44 10.50
C ALA A 72 13.00 9.77 11.04
N THR A 73 13.71 9.71 12.17
CA THR A 73 14.45 10.85 12.67
C THR A 73 15.77 11.02 11.89
N PRO A 74 16.37 12.22 11.87
CA PRO A 74 17.68 12.40 11.25
C PRO A 74 18.77 11.47 11.78
N SER A 75 18.70 11.08 13.06
CA SER A 75 19.63 10.10 13.64
C SER A 75 19.43 8.69 13.08
N ASP A 76 18.20 8.24 12.87
CA ASP A 76 17.93 6.92 12.29
C ASP A 76 18.50 6.83 10.86
N ILE A 77 18.37 7.93 10.11
CA ILE A 77 18.92 8.05 8.75
C ILE A 77 20.45 8.06 8.76
N ASP A 78 21.06 8.81 9.66
CA ASP A 78 22.53 8.89 9.80
C ASP A 78 23.13 7.52 10.18
N GLU A 79 22.48 6.77 11.05
CA GLU A 79 22.92 5.42 11.45
C GLU A 79 22.85 4.43 10.28
N LEU A 80 21.74 4.42 9.54
CA LEU A 80 21.58 3.53 8.39
C LEU A 80 22.49 3.90 7.22
N SER A 81 22.74 5.19 6.99
CA SER A 81 23.61 5.65 5.88
C SER A 81 25.10 5.40 6.12
N LYS A 82 25.53 5.28 7.38
CA LYS A 82 26.91 4.96 7.76
C LYS A 82 27.22 3.48 7.79
N THR A 83 26.20 2.64 7.63
CA THR A 83 26.29 1.21 7.82
C THR A 83 26.21 0.51 6.47
N ASP A 84 27.33 -0.07 6.01
CA ASP A 84 27.37 -0.95 4.82
C ASP A 84 26.69 -2.31 5.08
N VAL A 85 26.10 -2.49 6.26
CA VAL A 85 25.48 -3.74 6.70
C VAL A 85 23.99 -3.68 6.42
N THR A 86 23.53 -4.57 5.55
CA THR A 86 22.11 -4.91 5.41
C THR A 86 21.57 -5.43 6.74
N ILE A 87 20.56 -4.77 7.31
CA ILE A 87 19.86 -5.25 8.50
C ILE A 87 18.70 -6.16 8.04
N PRO A 88 18.77 -7.48 8.28
CA PRO A 88 17.70 -8.39 7.87
C PRO A 88 16.42 -8.12 8.68
N ALA A 89 15.29 -8.22 8.00
CA ALA A 89 13.96 -8.02 8.57
C ALA A 89 12.96 -9.00 7.96
N GLN A 90 11.79 -9.10 8.57
CA GLN A 90 10.63 -9.76 7.97
C GLN A 90 9.54 -8.72 7.69
N LEU A 91 8.92 -8.81 6.52
CA LEU A 91 7.71 -8.07 6.18
C LEU A 91 6.54 -9.05 6.13
N LEU A 92 5.51 -8.80 6.92
CA LEU A 92 4.34 -9.66 7.03
C LEU A 92 3.14 -8.90 6.48
N ILE A 93 2.36 -9.51 5.60
CA ILE A 93 1.15 -8.89 5.03
C ILE A 93 -0.02 -9.85 5.11
N LYS A 94 -1.15 -9.35 5.59
CA LYS A 94 -2.44 -10.01 5.56
C LYS A 94 -3.44 -9.13 4.83
N VAL A 95 -4.06 -9.68 3.79
CA VAL A 95 -5.13 -9.02 3.04
C VAL A 95 -6.48 -9.60 3.47
N ASP A 96 -7.40 -8.75 3.89
CA ASP A 96 -8.71 -9.10 4.43
C ASP A 96 -8.62 -10.22 5.49
N GLN A 97 -9.38 -11.31 5.32
CA GLN A 97 -9.34 -12.50 6.18
C GLN A 97 -8.42 -13.60 5.63
N GLY A 98 -7.52 -13.26 4.72
CA GLY A 98 -6.54 -14.19 4.15
C GLY A 98 -5.49 -14.67 5.16
N HIS A 99 -4.59 -15.54 4.70
CA HIS A 99 -3.42 -15.95 5.47
C HIS A 99 -2.37 -14.83 5.49
N VAL A 100 -1.52 -14.84 6.51
CA VAL A 100 -0.34 -13.96 6.56
C VAL A 100 0.70 -14.49 5.58
N VAL A 101 1.18 -13.63 4.71
CA VAL A 101 2.34 -13.89 3.83
C VAL A 101 3.54 -13.18 4.43
N THR A 102 4.64 -13.92 4.58
CA THR A 102 5.90 -13.40 5.15
C THR A 102 6.95 -13.31 4.06
N PHE A 103 7.60 -12.16 3.95
CA PHE A 103 8.68 -11.88 3.03
C PHE A 103 9.99 -11.68 3.78
N ASN A 104 11.07 -12.25 3.25
CA ASN A 104 12.42 -11.84 3.63
C ASN A 104 12.63 -10.41 3.13
N ALA A 105 12.95 -9.50 4.05
CA ALA A 105 13.06 -8.08 3.78
C ALA A 105 14.35 -7.51 4.39
N GLN A 106 14.63 -6.26 4.09
CA GLN A 106 15.76 -5.53 4.63
C GLN A 106 15.29 -4.19 5.17
N LEU A 107 15.78 -3.82 6.35
CA LEU A 107 15.65 -2.44 6.83
C LEU A 107 16.67 -1.59 6.09
N GLN A 108 16.18 -0.55 5.44
CA GLN A 108 17.02 0.41 4.72
C GLN A 108 16.43 1.82 4.76
N GLN A 109 17.25 2.81 4.48
CA GLN A 109 16.78 4.16 4.24
C GLN A 109 15.89 4.18 2.98
N TRP A 110 14.68 4.72 3.09
CA TRP A 110 13.79 4.92 1.93
C TRP A 110 14.02 6.30 1.29
N ASN A 111 14.10 7.33 2.12
CA ASN A 111 14.55 8.68 1.74
C ASN A 111 14.98 9.45 3.01
N ASN A 112 15.17 10.76 2.92
CA ASN A 112 15.66 11.58 4.05
C ASN A 112 14.68 11.71 5.23
N ASN A 113 13.42 11.26 5.08
CA ASN A 113 12.38 11.37 6.10
C ASN A 113 11.79 10.01 6.48
N TYR A 114 12.17 8.93 5.80
CA TYR A 114 11.55 7.62 5.96
C TYR A 114 12.59 6.51 5.90
N VAL A 115 12.39 5.51 6.75
CA VAL A 115 13.02 4.19 6.65
C VAL A 115 12.00 3.20 6.14
N GLY A 116 12.46 2.13 5.48
CA GLY A 116 11.61 1.11 4.92
C GLY A 116 12.09 -0.28 5.29
N VAL A 117 11.15 -1.16 5.63
CA VAL A 117 11.36 -2.61 5.55
C VAL A 117 10.91 -3.05 4.17
N VAL A 118 11.87 -3.43 3.33
CA VAL A 118 11.67 -3.60 1.90
C VAL A 118 11.92 -5.05 1.50
N ALA A 119 10.89 -5.67 0.91
CA ALA A 119 11.01 -6.92 0.19
C ALA A 119 11.15 -6.60 -1.31
N SER A 120 12.31 -6.90 -1.86
CA SER A 120 12.64 -6.61 -3.26
C SER A 120 12.69 -7.87 -4.11
N GLY A 121 12.21 -7.78 -5.33
CA GLY A 121 12.35 -8.81 -6.35
C GLY A 121 11.06 -9.07 -7.13
N ARG A 122 11.23 -9.61 -8.33
CA ARG A 122 10.11 -10.00 -9.21
C ARG A 122 9.69 -11.43 -8.92
N THR A 123 9.27 -11.70 -7.69
CA THR A 123 8.85 -13.03 -7.25
C THR A 123 7.35 -13.23 -7.41
N THR A 124 6.94 -14.49 -7.50
CA THR A 124 5.53 -14.88 -7.60
C THR A 124 4.73 -14.48 -6.37
N ASP A 125 5.37 -14.47 -5.20
CA ASP A 125 4.73 -14.13 -3.93
C ASP A 125 4.44 -12.62 -3.83
N ILE A 126 5.38 -11.78 -4.28
CA ILE A 126 5.15 -10.32 -4.36
C ILE A 126 4.05 -10.02 -5.38
N VAL A 127 4.03 -10.71 -6.52
CA VAL A 127 2.94 -10.54 -7.50
C VAL A 127 1.61 -11.02 -6.95
N ALA A 128 1.59 -12.13 -6.21
CA ALA A 128 0.38 -12.65 -5.58
C ALA A 128 -0.17 -11.66 -4.55
N ILE A 129 0.67 -11.03 -3.72
CA ILE A 129 0.20 -10.06 -2.73
C ILE A 129 -0.27 -8.76 -3.38
N VAL A 130 0.39 -8.27 -4.44
CA VAL A 130 -0.07 -7.11 -5.23
C VAL A 130 -1.46 -7.38 -5.81
N ASN A 131 -1.67 -8.56 -6.40
CA ASN A 131 -2.97 -8.97 -6.92
C ASN A 131 -4.03 -9.12 -5.82
N ALA A 132 -3.64 -9.60 -4.64
CA ALA A 132 -4.55 -9.72 -3.49
C ALA A 132 -4.97 -8.34 -2.99
N ILE A 133 -4.04 -7.39 -2.86
CA ILE A 133 -4.32 -5.99 -2.48
C ILE A 133 -5.30 -5.35 -3.47
N GLY A 134 -5.13 -5.58 -4.77
CA GLY A 134 -6.02 -5.04 -5.81
C GLY A 134 -7.45 -5.59 -5.76
N LYS A 135 -7.67 -6.71 -5.06
CA LYS A 135 -8.96 -7.36 -4.85
C LYS A 135 -9.48 -7.23 -3.42
N ALA A 136 -8.73 -6.54 -2.56
CA ALA A 136 -9.07 -6.39 -1.15
C ALA A 136 -10.34 -5.55 -1.00
N THR A 137 -11.17 -5.92 -0.01
CA THR A 137 -12.49 -5.29 0.18
C THR A 137 -12.69 -4.72 1.58
N SER A 138 -11.82 -5.06 2.53
CA SER A 138 -11.94 -4.66 3.92
C SER A 138 -10.71 -3.94 4.43
N GLN A 139 -9.56 -4.62 4.51
CA GLN A 139 -8.36 -4.05 5.09
C GLN A 139 -7.09 -4.80 4.68
N ILE A 140 -5.95 -4.12 4.80
CA ILE A 140 -4.63 -4.68 4.57
C ILE A 140 -3.81 -4.44 5.84
N SER A 141 -3.49 -5.49 6.57
CA SER A 141 -2.65 -5.42 7.76
C SER A 141 -1.22 -5.74 7.38
N VAL A 142 -0.29 -4.89 7.82
CA VAL A 142 1.14 -5.02 7.54
C VAL A 142 1.88 -5.05 8.86
N GLY A 143 2.83 -5.95 8.99
CA GLY A 143 3.71 -6.06 10.14
C GLY A 143 5.16 -6.13 9.71
N THR A 144 6.05 -5.70 10.60
CA THR A 144 7.50 -5.87 10.42
C THR A 144 8.08 -6.53 11.65
N GLU A 145 9.12 -7.33 11.44
CA GLU A 145 9.97 -7.86 12.50
C GLU A 145 11.43 -7.50 12.22
N ILE A 146 12.05 -6.78 13.14
CA ILE A 146 13.45 -6.35 13.03
C ILE A 146 14.14 -6.74 14.33
N MET A 147 15.07 -7.70 14.26
CA MET A 147 15.83 -8.17 15.43
C MET A 147 14.95 -8.56 16.63
N GLY A 148 13.80 -9.19 16.37
CA GLY A 148 12.84 -9.61 17.39
C GLY A 148 11.85 -8.53 17.85
N ASN A 149 12.01 -7.28 17.40
CA ASN A 149 11.02 -6.22 17.64
C ASN A 149 9.95 -6.27 16.55
N GLN A 150 8.68 -6.33 16.96
CA GLN A 150 7.54 -6.40 16.05
C GLN A 150 6.74 -5.10 16.06
N THR A 151 6.38 -4.61 14.89
CA THR A 151 5.48 -3.47 14.69
C THR A 151 4.42 -3.82 13.66
N SER A 152 3.24 -3.20 13.73
CA SER A 152 2.20 -3.40 12.72
C SER A 152 1.34 -2.16 12.51
N ASP A 153 0.72 -2.08 11.33
CA ASP A 153 -0.26 -1.07 10.97
C ASP A 153 -1.35 -1.69 10.08
N THR A 154 -2.44 -0.97 9.86
CA THR A 154 -3.53 -1.38 8.98
C THR A 154 -3.93 -0.25 8.04
N PHE A 155 -4.12 -0.63 6.79
CA PHE A 155 -4.48 0.27 5.69
C PHE A 155 -5.86 -0.12 5.16
N GLY A 156 -6.63 0.88 4.73
CA GLY A 156 -7.87 0.62 4.01
C GLY A 156 -7.63 0.24 2.55
N THR A 157 -8.71 -0.16 1.89
CA THR A 157 -8.68 -0.72 0.52
C THR A 157 -9.21 0.25 -0.53
N ASP A 158 -9.69 1.43 -0.12
CA ASP A 158 -10.29 2.39 -1.04
C ASP A 158 -9.29 2.83 -2.11
N GLY A 159 -9.62 2.57 -3.37
CA GLY A 159 -8.75 2.85 -4.53
C GLY A 159 -7.67 1.80 -4.83
N SER A 160 -7.58 0.71 -4.04
CA SER A 160 -6.52 -0.29 -4.20
C SER A 160 -6.58 -0.99 -5.55
N THR A 161 -7.79 -1.26 -6.07
CA THR A 161 -7.99 -1.88 -7.39
C THR A 161 -7.34 -1.06 -8.50
N ASP A 162 -7.62 0.24 -8.57
CA ASP A 162 -7.07 1.11 -9.62
C ASP A 162 -5.56 1.29 -9.48
N ALA A 163 -5.08 1.44 -8.23
CA ALA A 163 -3.67 1.58 -7.95
C ALA A 163 -2.87 0.31 -8.31
N MET A 164 -3.38 -0.87 -7.95
CA MET A 164 -2.71 -2.15 -8.27
C MET A 164 -2.85 -2.53 -9.73
N ASN A 165 -3.93 -2.14 -10.42
CA ASN A 165 -4.02 -2.29 -11.87
C ASN A 165 -2.94 -1.45 -12.57
N THR A 166 -2.78 -0.20 -12.16
CA THR A 166 -1.71 0.69 -12.66
C THR A 166 -0.34 0.06 -12.42
N ALA A 167 -0.06 -0.39 -11.18
CA ALA A 167 1.19 -1.07 -10.87
C ALA A 167 1.39 -2.35 -11.71
N THR A 168 0.38 -3.22 -11.82
CA THR A 168 0.46 -4.48 -12.57
C THR A 168 0.76 -4.26 -14.03
N THR A 169 0.09 -3.31 -14.68
CA THR A 169 0.28 -2.98 -16.09
C THR A 169 1.61 -2.30 -16.33
N SER A 170 1.90 -1.21 -15.61
CA SER A 170 3.10 -0.40 -15.84
C SER A 170 4.39 -1.10 -15.39
N CYS A 171 4.34 -1.91 -14.33
CA CYS A 171 5.45 -2.76 -13.89
C CYS A 171 5.53 -4.10 -14.63
N LYS A 172 4.61 -4.39 -15.58
CA LYS A 172 4.58 -5.64 -16.38
C LYS A 172 4.54 -6.91 -15.51
N LEU A 173 3.76 -6.91 -14.43
CA LEU A 173 3.75 -8.01 -13.47
C LEU A 173 3.11 -9.29 -14.01
N GLY A 174 2.19 -9.19 -14.98
CA GLY A 174 1.53 -10.33 -15.62
C GLY A 174 2.47 -11.27 -16.39
N ALA A 175 3.71 -10.86 -16.66
CA ALA A 175 4.75 -11.69 -17.29
C ALA A 175 5.51 -12.58 -16.28
N ILE A 176 5.32 -12.36 -14.98
CA ILE A 176 5.94 -13.16 -13.92
C ILE A 176 5.05 -14.39 -13.72
N THR A 177 5.38 -15.50 -14.37
CA THR A 177 4.67 -16.77 -14.19
C THR A 177 5.19 -17.50 -12.95
N ALA A 178 4.31 -18.28 -12.31
CA ALA A 178 4.70 -19.22 -11.26
C ALA A 178 5.81 -20.14 -11.82
N SER A 179 6.95 -20.21 -11.13
CA SER A 179 7.91 -21.28 -11.39
C SER A 179 7.15 -22.60 -11.27
N PRO A 180 7.22 -23.52 -12.26
CA PRO A 180 6.65 -24.84 -12.08
C PRO A 180 7.31 -25.45 -10.84
N SER A 181 6.52 -25.67 -9.80
CA SER A 181 6.96 -26.40 -8.63
C SER A 181 7.51 -27.73 -9.10
N THR A 182 8.79 -28.01 -8.84
CA THR A 182 9.35 -29.35 -8.94
C THR A 182 8.67 -30.18 -7.87
N ASP A 183 7.52 -30.74 -8.23
CA ASP A 183 6.92 -31.90 -7.59
C ASP A 183 7.83 -33.09 -7.89
N ASN A 184 8.89 -33.22 -7.09
CA ASN A 184 9.62 -34.48 -6.97
C ASN A 184 8.93 -35.33 -5.90
N SER A 185 7.66 -35.66 -6.14
CA SER A 185 7.11 -36.93 -5.72
C SER A 185 7.81 -38.01 -6.53
N SER A 186 8.86 -38.62 -5.97
CA SER A 186 9.39 -39.89 -6.48
C SER A 186 8.89 -41.05 -5.62
N PRO A 187 8.56 -42.20 -6.25
CA PRO A 187 8.05 -43.40 -5.62
C PRO A 187 9.08 -44.15 -4.76
#